data_AF-A0A4R2HM64-F1
#
_entry.id   AF-A0A4R2HM64-F1
#
_cell.length_a   1.000
_cell.length_b   1.000
_cell.length_c   1.000
_cell.angle_alpha   90.00
_cell.angle_beta   90.00
_cell.angle_gamma   90.00
#
_symmetry.space_group_name_H-M   'P 1'
#
loop_
_entity.id
_entity.type
_entity.pdbx_description
1 polymer ?
#
loop_
_entity_poly.entity_id
_entity_poly.type
_entity_poly.pdbx_seq_one_letter_code
_entity_poly.pdbx_strand_id
1 'polypeptide(L)'
;MNVKDTMLITLPSGKKVIILLAIDKEAVEELYQYLKIDAFQFKKSIAENDSDVSYISAGYKNDSGEIFWEDDLIPIPRWYENN
;
A
#
# COMPACT_ATOMS: atom_id res chain seq x y z
N MET A 1 6.25 8.38 -10.56
CA MET A 1 5.34 7.34 -10.02
C MET A 1 3.96 7.97 -9.88
N ASN A 2 3.00 7.57 -10.69
CA ASN A 2 1.70 8.26 -10.82
C ASN A 2 0.63 7.54 -9.98
N VAL A 3 0.58 7.85 -8.69
CA VAL A 3 -0.54 7.45 -7.81
C VAL A 3 -1.70 8.40 -8.07
N LYS A 4 -2.86 7.85 -8.44
CA LYS A 4 -4.09 8.62 -8.68
C LYS A 4 -4.94 8.76 -7.43
N ASP A 5 -4.96 7.74 -6.59
CA ASP A 5 -5.87 7.67 -5.45
C ASP A 5 -5.32 6.71 -4.39
N THR A 6 -5.90 6.74 -3.19
CA THR A 6 -5.55 5.85 -2.09
C THR A 6 -6.81 5.24 -1.49
N MET A 7 -6.80 3.93 -1.27
CA MET A 7 -7.87 3.21 -0.62
C MET A 7 -7.38 2.63 0.72
N LEU A 8 -8.23 2.66 1.73
CA LEU A 8 -8.01 1.96 2.99
C LEU A 8 -9.00 0.81 3.10
N ILE A 9 -8.49 -0.41 3.31
CA ILE A 9 -9.32 -1.58 3.58
C ILE A 9 -9.00 -2.15 4.95
N THR A 10 -9.97 -2.84 5.55
CA THR A 10 -9.78 -3.60 6.78
C THR A 10 -9.95 -5.07 6.47
N LEU A 11 -8.91 -5.86 6.75
CA LEU A 11 -8.95 -7.31 6.59
C LEU A 11 -9.87 -7.95 7.64
N PRO A 12 -10.36 -9.18 7.42
CA PRO A 12 -11.12 -9.92 8.43
C PRO A 12 -10.39 -10.09 9.78
N SER A 13 -9.06 -10.00 9.77
CA SER A 13 -8.22 -10.00 10.99
C SER A 13 -8.27 -8.69 11.79
N GLY A 14 -8.98 -7.66 11.30
CA GLY A 14 -9.01 -6.32 11.89
C GLY A 14 -7.82 -5.44 11.50
N LYS A 15 -6.83 -5.98 10.77
CA LYS A 15 -5.67 -5.22 10.30
C LYS A 15 -6.04 -4.30 9.15
N LYS A 16 -5.58 -3.04 9.20
CA LYS A 16 -5.76 -2.07 8.11
C LYS A 16 -4.66 -2.21 7.06
N VAL A 17 -5.05 -2.02 5.81
CA VAL A 17 -4.18 -2.06 4.63
C VAL A 17 -4.42 -0.80 3.81
N ILE A 18 -3.35 -0.10 3.46
CA ILE A 18 -3.38 0.99 2.49
C ILE A 18 -3.13 0.41 1.11
N ILE A 19 -3.94 0.77 0.13
CA ILE A 19 -3.75 0.42 -1.28
C ILE A 19 -3.56 1.69 -2.06
N LEU A 20 -2.38 1.86 -2.64
CA LEU A 20 -2.09 2.97 -3.55
C LEU A 20 -2.56 2.60 -4.96
N LEU A 21 -3.44 3.42 -5.53
CA LEU A 21 -4.02 3.18 -6.85
C LEU A 21 -3.18 3.90 -7.92
N ALA A 22 -2.51 3.12 -8.75
CA ALA A 22 -1.78 3.58 -9.92
C ALA A 22 -2.73 3.96 -11.07
N ILE A 23 -2.16 4.61 -12.09
CA ILE A 23 -2.89 5.07 -13.28
C ILE A 23 -3.48 3.93 -14.11
N ASP A 24 -2.78 2.80 -14.19
CA ASP A 24 -3.11 1.61 -14.97
C ASP A 24 -2.35 0.40 -14.40
N LYS A 25 -2.56 -0.77 -15.02
CA LYS A 25 -1.96 -2.04 -14.62
C LYS A 25 -0.43 -2.07 -14.73
N GLU A 26 0.16 -1.46 -15.76
CA GLU A 26 1.62 -1.48 -15.94
C GLU A 26 2.30 -0.68 -14.81
N ALA A 27 1.70 0.47 -14.45
CA ALA A 27 2.17 1.29 -13.35
C ALA A 27 2.01 0.63 -11.97
N VAL A 28 1.14 -0.38 -11.81
CA VAL A 28 1.01 -1.14 -10.55
C VAL A 28 2.29 -1.91 -10.25
N GLU A 29 2.86 -2.59 -11.25
CA GLU A 29 4.05 -3.42 -11.03
C GLU A 29 5.24 -2.55 -10.59
N GLU A 30 5.47 -1.43 -11.27
CA GLU A 30 6.51 -0.47 -10.88
C GLU A 30 6.29 0.08 -9.46
N LEU A 31 5.06 0.49 -9.15
CA LEU A 31 4.69 1.00 -7.84
C LEU A 31 4.89 -0.06 -6.75
N TYR A 32 4.49 -1.29 -7.02
CA TYR A 32 4.60 -2.41 -6.10
C TYR A 32 6.06 -2.75 -5.79
N GLN A 33 6.92 -2.80 -6.82
CA GLN A 33 8.35 -3.02 -6.65
C GLN A 33 9.02 -1.89 -5.85
N TYR A 34 8.67 -0.64 -6.15
CA TYR A 34 9.14 0.51 -5.37
C TYR A 34 8.72 0.41 -3.89
N LEU A 35 7.46 0.03 -3.62
CA LEU A 35 6.97 -0.17 -2.25
C LEU A 35 7.72 -1.27 -1.51
N LYS A 36 8.12 -2.33 -2.21
CA LYS A 36 8.92 -3.42 -1.63
C LYS A 36 10.34 -2.97 -1.29
N ILE A 37 11.03 -2.34 -2.24
CA ILE A 37 12.49 -2.14 -2.18
C ILE A 37 12.86 -0.79 -1.55
N ASP A 38 12.28 0.31 -2.06
CA ASP A 38 12.83 1.66 -1.85
C ASP A 38 11.93 2.57 -0.99
N ALA A 39 10.68 2.18 -0.73
CA ALA A 39 9.72 3.03 0.00
C ALA A 39 9.89 3.02 1.54
N PHE A 40 11.10 2.80 2.08
CA PHE A 40 11.30 2.68 3.53
C PHE A 40 10.85 3.93 4.30
N GLN A 41 11.26 5.13 3.87
CA GLN A 41 10.89 6.39 4.53
C GLN A 41 9.38 6.64 4.48
N PHE A 42 8.74 6.29 3.37
CA PHE A 42 7.29 6.40 3.22
C PHE A 42 6.55 5.44 4.15
N LYS A 43 6.96 4.17 4.20
CA LYS A 43 6.42 3.16 5.12
C LYS A 43 6.60 3.60 6.58
N LYS A 44 7.76 4.15 6.93
CA LYS A 44 8.03 4.71 8.27
C LYS A 44 7.08 5.87 8.60
N SER A 45 6.89 6.80 7.67
CA SER A 45 5.95 7.92 7.84
C SER A 45 4.52 7.44 8.07
N ILE A 46 4.07 6.38 7.39
CA ILE A 46 2.76 5.78 7.65
C ILE A 46 2.71 5.22 9.08
N ALA A 47 3.70 4.44 9.49
CA ALA A 47 3.73 3.82 10.81
C ALA A 47 3.73 4.85 11.97
N GLU A 48 4.31 6.03 11.76
CA GLU A 48 4.37 7.12 12.73
C GLU A 48 3.05 7.90 12.81
N ASN A 49 2.30 8.02 11.70
CA ASN A 49 1.06 8.81 11.64
C ASN A 49 -0.19 7.96 11.88
N ASP A 50 -0.19 6.69 11.50
CA ASP A 50 -1.30 5.75 11.69
C ASP A 50 -0.76 4.37 12.09
N SER A 51 -0.71 4.15 13.41
CA SER A 51 -0.20 2.90 13.98
C SER A 51 -1.07 1.68 13.71
N ASP A 52 -2.30 1.87 13.22
CA ASP A 52 -3.24 0.77 12.96
C ASP A 52 -3.02 0.16 11.56
N VAL A 53 -2.31 0.86 10.67
CA VAL A 53 -1.97 0.34 9.35
C VAL A 53 -0.85 -0.67 9.46
N SER A 54 -1.18 -1.92 9.12
CA SER A 54 -0.24 -3.03 9.20
C SER A 54 0.44 -3.34 7.88
N TYR A 55 -0.20 -2.99 6.76
CA TYR A 55 0.30 -3.34 5.43
C TYR A 55 0.04 -2.24 4.41
N ILE A 56 0.80 -2.30 3.32
CA ILE A 56 0.60 -1.51 2.12
C ILE A 56 0.64 -2.41 0.88
N SER A 57 -0.15 -2.05 -0.14
CA SER A 57 -0.09 -2.69 -1.45
C SER A 57 -0.29 -1.64 -2.57
N ALA A 58 -0.12 -2.09 -3.80
CA ALA A 58 -0.38 -1.33 -5.01
C ALA A 58 -1.56 -1.95 -5.76
N GLY A 59 -2.36 -1.11 -6.39
CA GLY A 59 -3.47 -1.54 -7.24
C GLY A 59 -3.80 -0.52 -8.31
N TYR A 60 -4.84 -0.77 -9.09
CA TYR A 60 -5.39 0.17 -10.06
C TYR A 60 -6.91 0.02 -10.11
N LYS A 61 -7.56 1.06 -10.65
CA LYS A 61 -8.99 1.04 -10.94
C LYS A 61 -9.16 0.92 -12.45
N ASN A 62 -9.89 -0.09 -12.92
CA ASN A 62 -10.18 -0.26 -14.34
C ASN A 62 -11.26 0.74 -14.81
N ASP A 63 -11.54 0.77 -16.11
CA ASP A 63 -12.55 1.66 -16.70
C ASP A 63 -13.98 1.38 -16.22
N SER A 64 -14.26 0.14 -15.82
CA SER A 64 -15.53 -0.28 -15.19
C SER A 64 -15.65 0.19 -13.74
N GLY A 65 -14.58 0.74 -13.17
CA GLY A 65 -14.50 1.20 -11.79
C GLY A 65 -14.18 0.11 -10.76
N GLU A 66 -13.87 -1.09 -11.20
CA GLU A 66 -13.42 -2.20 -10.37
C GLU A 66 -11.96 -1.98 -9.95
N ILE A 67 -11.65 -2.33 -8.71
CA ILE A 67 -10.32 -2.15 -8.12
C ILE A 67 -9.63 -3.51 -8.07
N PHE A 68 -8.40 -3.56 -8.60
CA PHE A 68 -7.52 -4.71 -8.55
C PHE A 68 -6.24 -4.32 -7.84
N TRP A 69 -5.71 -5.19 -6.98
CA TRP A 69 -4.47 -4.94 -6.25
C TRP A 69 -3.68 -6.21 -6.04
N GLU A 70 -2.41 -6.07 -5.68
CA GLU A 70 -1.54 -7.19 -5.35
C GLU A 70 -1.89 -7.78 -3.99
N ASP A 71 -2.22 -9.07 -3.98
CA ASP A 71 -2.61 -9.82 -2.77
C ASP A 71 -1.42 -10.06 -1.82
N ASP A 72 -0.20 -10.02 -2.33
CA ASP A 72 1.01 -10.14 -1.53
C ASP A 72 1.28 -8.81 -0.78
N LEU A 73 0.65 -8.68 0.38
CA LEU A 73 0.68 -7.44 1.15
C LEU A 73 2.08 -7.14 1.72
N ILE A 74 2.56 -5.93 1.50
CA ILE A 74 3.87 -5.49 1.98
C ILE A 74 3.74 -5.04 3.44
N PRO A 75 4.46 -5.64 4.39
CA PRO A 75 4.39 -5.24 5.79
C PRO A 75 4.95 -3.83 5.98
N ILE A 76 4.26 -3.04 6.79
CA ILE A 76 4.79 -1.77 7.28
C ILE A 76 5.54 -2.07 8.59
N PRO A 77 6.83 -1.69 8.70
CA PRO A 77 7.59 -1.91 9.92
C PRO A 77 6.92 -1.16 11.08
N ARG A 78 6.71 -1.86 12.19
CA ARG A 78 6.09 -1.26 13.37
C ARG A 78 7.09 -0.33 14.04
N TRP A 79 6.65 0.86 14.43
CA TRP A 79 7.53 1.89 14.98
C TRP A 79 8.29 1.45 16.25
N TYR A 80 7.75 0.50 17.02
CA TYR A 80 8.40 -0.08 18.21
C TYR A 80 9.39 -1.22 17.93
N GLU A 81 9.51 -1.73 16.70
CA GLU A 81 10.56 -2.71 16.35
C GLU A 81 11.92 -2.05 16.06
N ASN A 82 11.96 -0.71 16.01
CA ASN A 82 13.18 0.07 15.80
C ASN A 82 13.79 0.64 17.11
N ASN A 83 13.37 0.16 18.29
CA ASN A 83 13.93 0.53 19.61
C ASN A 83 14.44 -0.69 20.37
#